data_AF-I3SNM7-F1
#
_entry.id   AF-I3SNM7-F1
#
_cell.length_a   1.000
_cell.length_b   1.000
_cell.length_c   1.000
_cell.angle_alpha   90.00
_cell.angle_beta   90.00
_cell.angle_gamma   90.00
#
_symmetry.space_group_name_H-M   'P 1'
#
loop_
_entity.id
_entity.type
_entity.pdbx_description
1 polymer ?
#
loop_
_entity_poly.entity_id
_entity_poly.type
_entity_poly.pdbx_seq_one_letter_code
_entity_poly.pdbx_strand_id
1 'polypeptide(L)'
;MKRKEQLQRHMKKCDLKHPPGDEIYRSGTLSMFEVDGKKNKVYGQNLCYLAKLFLDHKTLYYDVDLFLFYVLCECDDRGCHMVGYFSKEKHSEESYNLACILTLPPYQRKGYGKFLIAFSYELSKKEGKVGTPERPLSDLGLLSYRGYWTRVLLDILKKHKGNISIKELSDMTAIRAEDILTTLQSLELIQYRKGQHVICADPKVLDRHLKAAGRGGLDVDVSKLIWTPYKEQS
;
A
#
# COMPACT_ATOMS: atom_id res chain seq x y z
N MET A 1 7.82 16.88 20.96
CA MET A 1 7.87 17.93 22.02
C MET A 1 8.02 17.25 23.36
N LYS A 2 8.80 17.80 24.30
CA LYS A 2 9.13 17.11 25.56
C LYS A 2 8.15 17.42 26.70
N ARG A 3 7.52 18.61 26.71
CA ARG A 3 6.62 19.06 27.79
C ARG A 3 5.21 19.36 27.30
N LYS A 4 4.20 19.11 28.16
CA LYS A 4 2.78 19.37 27.89
C LYS A 4 2.49 20.83 27.51
N GLU A 5 3.10 21.78 28.20
CA GLU A 5 2.95 23.22 27.92
C GLU A 5 3.43 23.61 26.52
N GLN A 6 4.52 22.99 26.06
CA GLN A 6 5.06 23.21 24.71
C GLN A 6 4.07 22.70 23.65
N LEU A 7 3.47 21.53 23.89
CA LEU A 7 2.43 20.98 23.02
C LEU A 7 1.20 21.88 22.99
N GLN A 8 0.69 22.32 24.13
CA GLN A 8 -0.47 23.22 24.20
C GLN A 8 -0.19 24.54 23.47
N ARG A 9 1.01 25.11 23.62
CA ARG A 9 1.41 26.32 22.90
C ARG A 9 1.46 26.10 21.39
N HIS A 10 1.97 24.95 20.94
CA HIS A 10 1.97 24.60 19.52
C HIS A 10 0.54 24.42 18.98
N MET A 11 -0.32 23.69 19.69
CA MET A 11 -1.71 23.45 19.26
C MET A 11 -2.52 24.74 19.11
N LYS A 12 -2.20 25.80 19.87
CA LYS A 12 -2.83 27.12 19.74
C LYS A 12 -2.34 27.94 18.53
N LYS A 13 -1.17 27.61 17.98
CA LYS A 13 -0.52 28.34 16.89
C LYS A 13 -0.50 27.58 15.56
N CYS A 14 -0.74 26.27 15.62
CA CYS A 14 -0.66 25.40 14.45
C CYS A 14 -2.03 25.39 13.75
N ASP A 15 -2.07 26.00 12.57
CA ASP A 15 -3.27 26.07 11.75
C ASP A 15 -3.43 24.85 10.83
N LEU A 16 -2.40 23.99 10.74
CA LEU A 16 -2.46 22.76 9.93
C LEU A 16 -3.40 21.73 10.57
N LYS A 17 -4.39 21.29 9.79
CA LYS A 17 -5.39 20.27 10.18
C LYS A 17 -5.35 19.01 9.31
N HIS A 18 -4.39 18.90 8.40
CA HIS A 18 -4.19 17.76 7.51
C HIS A 18 -2.70 17.63 7.13
N PRO A 19 -2.27 16.51 6.52
CA PRO A 19 -0.91 16.38 5.99
C PRO A 19 -0.57 17.49 4.98
N PRO A 20 0.68 18.01 4.97
CA PRO A 20 1.09 19.10 4.09
C PRO A 20 1.43 18.56 2.68
N GLY A 21 0.41 18.31 1.87
CA GLY A 21 0.54 17.77 0.52
C GLY A 21 -0.79 17.80 -0.23
N ASP A 22 -0.80 17.23 -1.41
CA ASP A 22 -1.98 17.23 -2.28
C ASP A 22 -2.93 16.11 -1.87
N GLU A 23 -4.22 16.42 -1.72
CA GLU A 23 -5.25 15.41 -1.54
C GLU A 23 -5.54 14.73 -2.89
N ILE A 24 -5.06 13.50 -3.07
CA ILE A 24 -5.14 12.76 -4.34
C ILE A 24 -6.31 11.77 -4.37
N TYR A 25 -6.96 11.55 -3.23
CA TYR A 25 -8.12 10.67 -3.10
C TYR A 25 -9.00 11.10 -1.92
N ARG A 26 -10.32 11.10 -2.12
CA ARG A 26 -11.34 11.31 -1.09
C ARG A 26 -12.51 10.37 -1.32
N SER A 27 -12.87 9.54 -0.34
CA SER A 27 -14.09 8.72 -0.38
C SER A 27 -14.72 8.62 1.00
N GLY A 28 -15.90 9.24 1.17
CA GLY A 28 -16.54 9.37 2.48
C GLY A 28 -15.62 10.13 3.44
N THR A 29 -15.31 9.51 4.58
CA THR A 29 -14.39 10.08 5.59
C THR A 29 -12.91 9.78 5.31
N LEU A 30 -12.56 8.99 4.29
CA LEU A 30 -11.18 8.62 4.02
C LEU A 30 -10.54 9.52 2.97
N SER A 31 -9.30 9.93 3.26
CA SER A 31 -8.46 10.75 2.38
C SER A 31 -7.06 10.21 2.25
N MET A 32 -6.49 10.28 1.05
CA MET A 32 -5.05 10.04 0.82
C MET A 32 -4.37 11.34 0.41
N PHE A 33 -3.31 11.69 1.12
CA PHE A 33 -2.47 12.83 0.79
C PHE A 33 -1.13 12.34 0.22
N GLU A 34 -0.71 12.90 -0.91
CA GLU A 34 0.65 12.75 -1.42
C GLU A 34 1.52 13.89 -0.88
N VAL A 35 2.55 13.53 -0.11
CA VAL A 35 3.51 14.48 0.48
C VAL A 35 4.87 14.22 -0.13
N ASP A 36 5.40 15.19 -0.87
CA ASP A 36 6.77 15.16 -1.37
C ASP A 36 7.76 15.46 -0.23
N GLY A 37 8.65 14.50 0.07
CA GLY A 37 9.64 14.64 1.12
C GLY A 37 10.64 15.77 0.89
N LYS A 38 10.98 16.10 -0.37
CA LYS A 38 11.87 17.22 -0.73
C LYS A 38 11.23 18.56 -0.41
N LYS A 39 9.91 18.69 -0.66
CA LYS A 39 9.14 19.92 -0.39
C LYS A 39 8.80 20.06 1.10
N ASN A 40 8.54 18.94 1.78
CA ASN A 40 8.06 18.91 3.18
C ASN A 40 9.02 18.15 4.11
N LYS A 41 10.31 18.49 4.08
CA LYS A 41 11.39 17.76 4.77
C LYS A 41 11.11 17.47 6.24
N VAL A 42 10.71 18.49 7.01
CA VAL A 42 10.46 18.36 8.45
C VAL A 42 9.30 17.39 8.72
N TYR A 43 8.24 17.44 7.91
CA TYR A 43 7.11 16.51 8.05
C TYR A 43 7.54 15.07 7.72
N GLY A 44 8.25 14.87 6.60
CA GLY A 44 8.77 13.57 6.20
C GLY A 44 9.71 12.96 7.24
N GLN A 45 10.61 13.76 7.82
CA GLN A 45 11.50 13.33 8.89
C GLN A 45 10.73 12.94 10.15
N ASN A 46 9.76 13.76 10.58
CA ASN A 46 8.91 13.45 11.74
C ASN A 46 8.11 12.15 11.52
N LEU A 47 7.60 11.93 10.31
CA LEU A 47 6.90 10.70 9.94
C LEU A 47 7.83 9.48 10.02
N CYS A 48 9.06 9.60 9.52
CA CYS A 48 10.09 8.56 9.64
C CYS A 48 10.45 8.25 11.09
N TYR A 49 10.62 9.26 11.95
CA TYR A 49 10.88 9.08 13.38
C TYR A 49 9.72 8.37 14.09
N LEU A 50 8.48 8.78 13.80
CA LEU A 50 7.28 8.12 14.32
C LEU A 50 7.24 6.64 13.88
N ALA A 51 7.53 6.38 12.61
CA ALA A 51 7.48 5.03 12.08
C ALA A 51 8.57 4.10 12.63
N LYS A 52 9.77 4.63 12.91
CA LYS A 52 10.87 3.85 13.49
C LYS A 52 10.53 3.24 14.85
N LEU A 53 9.60 3.84 15.59
CA LEU A 53 9.09 3.30 16.85
C LEU A 53 8.34 1.96 16.68
N PHE A 54 7.88 1.66 15.47
CA PHE A 54 7.05 0.49 15.16
C PHE A 54 7.62 -0.39 14.05
N LEU A 55 8.74 0.01 13.44
CA LEU A 55 9.38 -0.69 12.32
C LEU A 55 10.86 -0.93 12.66
N ASP A 56 11.18 -2.19 12.98
CA ASP A 56 12.52 -2.58 13.43
C ASP A 56 13.58 -2.38 12.34
N HIS A 57 13.27 -2.79 11.12
CA HIS A 57 14.16 -2.72 9.97
C HIS A 57 14.15 -1.38 9.22
N LYS A 58 13.46 -0.35 9.73
CA LYS A 58 13.47 0.96 9.07
C LYS A 58 14.83 1.65 9.27
N THR A 59 15.58 1.82 8.20
CA THR A 59 16.75 2.69 8.18
C THR A 59 16.30 4.16 8.15
N LEU A 60 16.77 4.96 9.11
CA LEU A 60 16.55 6.39 9.13
C LEU A 60 17.63 7.05 8.26
N TYR A 61 17.44 7.08 6.95
CA TYR A 61 18.17 8.00 6.10
C TYR A 61 17.62 9.41 6.36
N TYR A 62 18.50 10.37 6.64
CA TYR A 62 18.10 11.77 6.79
C TYR A 62 17.56 12.38 5.49
N ASP A 63 17.81 11.69 4.37
CA ASP A 63 17.43 12.12 3.04
C ASP A 63 16.02 11.65 2.65
N VAL A 64 15.03 12.37 3.17
CA VAL A 64 13.62 12.18 2.79
C VAL A 64 13.32 12.73 1.39
N ASP A 65 14.27 13.40 0.73
CA ASP A 65 14.06 14.08 -0.55
C ASP A 65 13.74 13.09 -1.69
N LEU A 66 14.22 11.85 -1.56
CA LEU A 66 14.05 10.77 -2.53
C LEU A 66 12.68 10.08 -2.44
N PHE A 67 11.86 10.41 -1.44
CA PHE A 67 10.61 9.71 -1.16
C PHE A 67 9.36 10.57 -1.38
N LEU A 68 8.32 9.93 -1.89
CA LEU A 68 6.93 10.36 -1.75
C LEU A 68 6.30 9.60 -0.58
N PHE A 69 5.49 10.30 0.21
CA PHE A 69 4.73 9.73 1.32
C PHE A 69 3.24 9.81 1.00
N TYR A 70 2.55 8.68 1.06
CA TYR A 70 1.12 8.56 0.84
C TYR A 70 0.44 8.35 2.20
N VAL A 71 -0.15 9.43 2.73
CA VAL A 71 -0.67 9.50 4.10
C VAL A 71 -2.19 9.32 4.10
N LEU A 72 -2.64 8.22 4.68
CA LEU A 72 -4.06 7.91 4.83
C LEU A 72 -4.61 8.57 6.10
N CYS A 73 -5.73 9.27 5.96
CA CYS A 73 -6.43 9.94 7.04
C CYS A 73 -7.90 9.54 7.13
N GLU A 74 -8.43 9.51 8.35
CA GLU A 74 -9.86 9.68 8.62
C GLU A 74 -10.12 11.17 8.83
N CYS A 75 -11.07 11.75 8.12
CA CYS A 75 -11.40 13.17 8.22
C CYS A 75 -12.77 13.38 8.88
N ASP A 76 -12.80 14.33 9.81
CA ASP A 76 -13.98 14.81 10.53
C ASP A 76 -14.05 16.34 10.48
N ASP A 77 -14.97 16.93 11.25
CA ASP A 77 -15.16 18.37 11.40
C ASP A 77 -13.95 19.11 11.98
N ARG A 78 -13.00 18.40 12.62
CA ARG A 78 -11.79 18.96 13.23
C ARG A 78 -10.58 18.90 12.29
N GLY A 79 -10.63 18.10 11.23
CA GLY A 79 -9.55 17.93 10.27
C GLY A 79 -9.36 16.49 9.80
N CYS A 80 -8.16 16.20 9.27
CA CYS A 80 -7.77 14.88 8.79
C CYS A 80 -6.72 14.26 9.71
N HIS A 81 -7.12 13.16 10.34
CA HIS A 81 -6.36 12.42 11.34
C HIS A 81 -5.66 11.25 10.68
N MET A 82 -4.32 11.29 10.66
CA MET A 82 -3.52 10.21 10.10
C MET A 82 -3.83 8.88 10.81
N VAL A 83 -4.12 7.85 10.04
CA VAL A 83 -4.30 6.47 10.51
C VAL A 83 -3.18 5.53 10.04
N GLY A 84 -2.49 5.90 8.97
CA GLY A 84 -1.36 5.15 8.42
C GLY A 84 -0.74 5.84 7.22
N TYR A 85 0.34 5.28 6.71
CA TYR A 85 0.97 5.76 5.48
C TYR A 85 1.78 4.64 4.82
N PHE A 86 2.16 4.87 3.56
CA PHE A 86 3.33 4.22 2.98
C PHE A 86 4.26 5.23 2.31
N SER A 87 5.55 4.90 2.22
CA SER A 87 6.51 5.66 1.42
C SER A 87 6.85 4.91 0.14
N LYS A 88 7.17 5.66 -0.91
CA LYS A 88 7.60 5.14 -2.21
C LYS A 88 8.79 5.98 -2.68
N GLU A 89 9.85 5.33 -3.15
CA GLU A 89 10.95 6.04 -3.79
C GLU A 89 10.45 6.71 -5.06
N LYS A 90 10.89 7.94 -5.32
CA LYS A 90 10.60 8.62 -6.58
C LYS A 90 11.13 7.79 -7.75
N HIS A 91 12.33 7.22 -7.58
CA HIS A 91 13.00 6.36 -8.55
C HIS A 91 13.48 5.10 -7.83
N SER A 92 12.95 3.95 -8.25
CA SER A 92 13.33 2.65 -7.71
C SER A 92 13.82 1.78 -8.85
N GLU A 93 15.10 1.42 -8.85
CA GLU A 93 15.70 0.54 -9.87
C GLU A 93 15.03 -0.83 -9.87
N GLU A 94 14.74 -1.32 -8.67
CA GLU A 94 14.07 -2.60 -8.42
C GLU A 94 12.55 -2.53 -8.62
N SER A 95 11.99 -1.41 -9.10
CA SER A 95 10.55 -1.22 -9.27
C SER A 95 9.73 -1.50 -8.00
N TYR A 96 10.26 -1.10 -6.83
CA TYR A 96 9.49 -1.15 -5.60
C TYR A 96 8.39 -0.09 -5.63
N ASN A 97 7.14 -0.53 -5.46
CA ASN A 97 6.00 0.38 -5.39
C ASN A 97 5.68 0.84 -3.96
N LEU A 98 6.38 0.25 -2.98
CA LEU A 98 6.23 0.53 -1.56
C LEU A 98 7.55 0.20 -0.85
N ALA A 99 8.12 1.20 -0.16
CA ALA A 99 9.35 1.06 0.64
C ALA A 99 9.02 0.74 2.10
N CYS A 100 8.27 1.62 2.77
CA CYS A 100 7.79 1.39 4.13
C CYS A 100 6.27 1.52 4.18
N ILE A 101 5.60 0.71 5.00
CA ILE A 101 4.17 0.81 5.29
C ILE A 101 3.94 0.75 6.79
N LEU A 102 3.03 1.58 7.28
CA LEU A 102 2.61 1.58 8.67
C LEU A 102 1.12 1.90 8.78
N THR A 103 0.40 1.08 9.52
CA THR A 103 -0.85 1.49 10.17
C THR A 103 -0.56 1.76 11.64
N LEU A 104 -0.93 2.95 12.13
CA LEU A 104 -0.67 3.33 13.51
C LEU A 104 -1.38 2.34 14.46
N PRO A 105 -0.77 1.97 15.61
CA PRO A 105 -1.28 0.91 16.48
C PRO A 105 -2.78 0.98 16.83
N PRO A 106 -3.37 2.15 17.17
CA PRO A 106 -4.80 2.25 17.49
C PRO A 106 -5.76 1.97 16.32
N TYR A 107 -5.22 1.93 15.09
CA TYR A 107 -5.99 1.75 13.85
C TYR A 107 -5.67 0.43 13.16
N GLN A 108 -4.83 -0.43 13.75
CA GLN A 108 -4.54 -1.75 13.22
C GLN A 108 -5.79 -2.65 13.24
N ARG A 109 -5.79 -3.67 12.37
CA ARG A 109 -6.90 -4.64 12.21
C ARG A 109 -8.26 -4.04 11.80
N LYS A 110 -8.32 -2.75 11.42
CA LYS A 110 -9.51 -2.08 10.86
C LYS A 110 -9.61 -2.10 9.34
N GLY A 111 -8.64 -2.72 8.65
CA GLY A 111 -8.60 -2.81 7.18
C GLY A 111 -7.67 -1.80 6.49
N TYR A 112 -7.15 -0.80 7.21
CA TYR A 112 -6.29 0.23 6.62
C TYR A 112 -4.99 -0.28 6.01
N GLY A 113 -4.35 -1.30 6.59
CA GLY A 113 -3.16 -1.91 5.99
C GLY A 113 -3.44 -2.50 4.60
N LYS A 114 -4.58 -3.18 4.43
CA LYS A 114 -5.01 -3.71 3.12
C LYS A 114 -5.35 -2.58 2.15
N PHE A 115 -5.99 -1.52 2.63
CA PHE A 115 -6.28 -0.32 1.82
C PHE A 115 -5.00 0.34 1.31
N LEU A 116 -4.00 0.53 2.17
CA LEU A 116 -2.70 1.11 1.80
C LEU A 116 -1.98 0.26 0.73
N ILE A 117 -1.98 -1.06 0.88
CA ILE A 117 -1.43 -1.98 -0.13
C ILE A 117 -2.21 -1.89 -1.44
N ALA A 118 -3.55 -1.92 -1.39
CA ALA A 118 -4.37 -1.80 -2.59
C ALA A 118 -4.09 -0.48 -3.32
N PHE A 119 -4.01 0.62 -2.57
CA PHE A 119 -3.75 1.94 -3.11
C PHE A 119 -2.38 2.01 -3.80
N SER A 120 -1.33 1.39 -3.25
CA SER A 120 -0.01 1.38 -3.91
C SER A 120 -0.03 0.66 -5.27
N TYR A 121 -0.85 -0.39 -5.40
CA TYR A 121 -1.07 -1.05 -6.69
C TYR A 121 -1.93 -0.22 -7.66
N GLU A 122 -2.91 0.54 -7.19
CA GLU A 122 -3.67 1.46 -8.05
C GLU A 122 -2.77 2.56 -8.64
N LEU A 123 -1.78 3.03 -7.88
CA LEU A 123 -0.74 3.92 -8.41
C LEU A 123 0.10 3.21 -9.48
N SER A 124 0.58 1.99 -9.23
CA SER A 124 1.35 1.20 -10.20
C SER A 124 0.57 0.98 -11.51
N LYS A 125 -0.73 0.68 -11.43
CA LYS A 125 -1.61 0.55 -12.59
C LYS A 125 -1.70 1.85 -13.39
N LYS A 126 -1.88 3.00 -12.73
CA LYS A 126 -1.89 4.32 -13.39
C LYS A 126 -0.54 4.68 -14.00
N GLU A 127 0.57 4.16 -13.48
CA GLU A 127 1.91 4.30 -14.06
C GLU A 127 2.18 3.36 -15.23
N GLY A 128 1.31 2.36 -15.46
CA GLY A 128 1.55 1.30 -16.45
C GLY A 128 2.74 0.40 -16.08
N LYS A 129 3.01 0.23 -14.77
CA LYS A 129 4.16 -0.55 -14.26
C LYS A 129 3.69 -1.66 -13.33
N VAL A 130 4.46 -2.73 -13.27
CA VAL A 130 4.35 -3.74 -12.21
C VAL A 130 5.13 -3.30 -10.97
N GLY A 131 4.69 -3.75 -9.80
CA GLY A 131 5.30 -3.38 -8.53
C GLY A 131 5.32 -4.53 -7.52
N THR A 132 6.24 -4.42 -6.57
CA THR A 132 6.39 -5.30 -5.41
C THR A 132 6.83 -4.45 -4.21
N PRO A 133 6.56 -4.83 -2.95
CA PRO A 133 7.16 -4.15 -1.81
C PRO A 133 8.67 -4.39 -1.72
N GLU A 134 9.37 -3.43 -1.12
CA GLU A 134 10.74 -3.60 -0.65
C GLU A 134 10.84 -4.74 0.38
N ARG A 135 11.98 -5.45 0.38
CA ARG A 135 12.26 -6.59 1.26
C ARG A 135 13.49 -6.29 2.13
N PRO A 136 13.57 -6.85 3.36
CA PRO A 136 12.61 -7.77 3.99
C PRO A 136 11.35 -7.08 4.52
N LEU A 137 10.20 -7.76 4.40
CA LEU A 137 8.96 -7.34 5.03
C LEU A 137 8.95 -7.72 6.52
N SER A 138 8.26 -6.92 7.35
CA SER A 138 7.91 -7.37 8.71
C SER A 138 6.90 -8.52 8.66
N ASP A 139 6.80 -9.32 9.72
CA ASP A 139 5.84 -10.44 9.80
C ASP A 139 4.40 -9.99 9.52
N LEU A 140 4.00 -8.85 10.11
CA LEU A 140 2.68 -8.27 9.89
C LEU A 140 2.51 -7.77 8.44
N GLY A 141 3.57 -7.21 7.86
CA GLY A 141 3.61 -6.79 6.45
C GLY A 141 3.43 -7.99 5.51
N LEU A 142 4.19 -9.07 5.74
CA LEU A 142 4.14 -10.29 4.93
C LEU A 142 2.75 -10.94 4.98
N LEU A 143 2.14 -11.05 6.17
CA LEU A 143 0.77 -11.56 6.33
C LEU A 143 -0.26 -10.68 5.60
N SER A 144 -0.08 -9.36 5.66
CA SER A 144 -0.98 -8.41 4.98
C SER A 144 -0.89 -8.52 3.46
N TYR A 145 0.33 -8.59 2.91
CA TYR A 145 0.57 -8.76 1.47
C TYR A 145 0.06 -10.12 0.96
N ARG A 146 0.35 -11.23 1.66
CA ARG A 146 -0.18 -12.55 1.29
C ARG A 146 -1.71 -12.56 1.26
N GLY A 147 -2.34 -11.96 2.26
CA GLY A 147 -3.80 -11.84 2.32
C GLY A 147 -4.37 -11.00 1.18
N TYR A 148 -3.70 -9.90 0.82
CA TYR A 148 -4.09 -9.04 -0.31
C TYR A 148 -3.94 -9.78 -1.66
N TRP A 149 -2.76 -10.32 -1.97
CA TRP A 149 -2.51 -11.03 -3.22
C TRP A 149 -3.44 -12.23 -3.40
N THR A 150 -3.63 -13.03 -2.36
CA THR A 150 -4.58 -14.15 -2.38
C THR A 150 -5.97 -13.66 -2.79
N ARG A 151 -6.47 -12.60 -2.17
CA ARG A 151 -7.81 -12.07 -2.47
C ARG A 151 -7.94 -11.64 -3.92
N VAL A 152 -7.02 -10.78 -4.38
CA VAL A 152 -7.03 -10.22 -5.73
C VAL A 152 -6.97 -11.32 -6.78
N LEU A 153 -6.05 -12.27 -6.62
CA LEU A 153 -5.87 -13.36 -7.59
C LEU A 153 -7.09 -14.29 -7.62
N LEU A 154 -7.60 -14.71 -6.46
CA LEU A 154 -8.75 -15.62 -6.41
C LEU A 154 -10.04 -14.96 -6.93
N ASP A 155 -10.24 -13.66 -6.68
CA ASP A 155 -11.39 -12.92 -7.21
C ASP A 155 -11.36 -12.83 -8.75
N ILE A 156 -10.17 -12.72 -9.35
CA ILE A 156 -10.00 -12.79 -10.81
C ILE A 156 -10.27 -14.20 -11.32
N LEU A 157 -9.61 -15.21 -10.72
CA LEU A 157 -9.74 -16.62 -11.13
C LEU A 157 -11.19 -17.12 -11.06
N LYS A 158 -11.97 -16.64 -10.08
CA LYS A 158 -13.39 -17.00 -9.93
C LYS A 158 -14.28 -16.40 -11.02
N LYS A 159 -13.93 -15.21 -11.54
CA LYS A 159 -14.71 -14.49 -12.57
C LYS A 159 -14.28 -14.85 -13.98
N HIS A 160 -13.01 -15.24 -14.16
CA HIS A 160 -12.45 -15.55 -15.46
C HIS A 160 -12.94 -16.92 -15.96
N LYS A 161 -13.31 -16.99 -17.24
CA LYS A 161 -13.70 -18.24 -17.90
C LYS A 161 -12.58 -18.68 -18.83
N GLY A 162 -11.95 -19.81 -18.53
CA GLY A 162 -10.89 -20.39 -19.35
C GLY A 162 -9.51 -20.31 -18.70
N ASN A 163 -8.48 -20.52 -19.52
CA ASN A 163 -7.09 -20.49 -19.07
C ASN A 163 -6.60 -19.05 -19.00
N ILE A 164 -5.90 -18.72 -17.92
CA ILE A 164 -5.25 -17.42 -17.72
C ILE A 164 -3.78 -17.64 -17.38
N SER A 165 -2.91 -16.84 -17.98
CA SER A 165 -1.47 -16.89 -17.74
C SER A 165 -1.05 -16.01 -16.56
N ILE A 166 0.13 -16.28 -16.02
CA ILE A 166 0.76 -15.44 -15.00
C ILE A 166 0.99 -14.02 -15.51
N LYS A 167 1.35 -13.88 -16.80
CA LYS A 167 1.54 -12.57 -17.43
C LYS A 167 0.23 -11.77 -17.47
N GLU A 168 -0.89 -12.39 -17.86
CA GLU A 168 -2.18 -11.72 -17.86
C GLU A 168 -2.60 -11.28 -16.45
N LEU A 169 -2.40 -12.12 -15.43
CA LEU A 169 -2.64 -11.73 -14.04
C LEU A 169 -1.77 -10.53 -13.62
N SER A 170 -0.49 -10.53 -14.01
CA SER A 170 0.44 -9.43 -13.75
C SER A 170 -0.02 -8.13 -14.42
N ASP A 171 -0.42 -8.19 -15.69
CA ASP A 171 -0.87 -7.04 -16.47
C ASP A 171 -2.19 -6.45 -15.89
N MET A 172 -3.11 -7.31 -15.41
CA MET A 172 -4.38 -6.87 -14.79
C MET A 172 -4.21 -6.25 -13.40
N THR A 173 -3.24 -6.72 -12.63
CA THR A 173 -3.13 -6.43 -11.19
C THR A 173 -1.98 -5.51 -10.83
N ALA A 174 -1.02 -5.31 -11.75
CA ALA A 174 0.29 -4.72 -11.50
C ALA A 174 1.14 -5.47 -10.46
N ILE A 175 0.77 -6.69 -10.07
CA ILE A 175 1.56 -7.54 -9.17
C ILE A 175 2.67 -8.22 -9.99
N ARG A 176 3.92 -8.16 -9.51
CA ARG A 176 5.05 -8.85 -10.15
C ARG A 176 4.75 -10.35 -10.32
N ALA A 177 5.13 -10.92 -11.47
CA ALA A 177 4.92 -12.33 -11.79
C ALA A 177 5.46 -13.30 -10.71
N GLU A 178 6.59 -12.98 -10.09
CA GLU A 178 7.17 -13.75 -8.99
C GLU A 178 6.27 -13.81 -7.75
N ASP A 179 5.65 -12.68 -7.37
CA ASP A 179 4.71 -12.63 -6.25
C ASP A 179 3.42 -13.42 -6.57
N ILE A 180 2.98 -13.40 -7.84
CA ILE A 180 1.85 -14.22 -8.30
C ILE A 180 2.20 -15.71 -8.23
N LEU A 181 3.35 -16.10 -8.77
CA LEU A 181 3.83 -17.49 -8.75
C LEU A 181 3.92 -18.02 -7.32
N THR A 182 4.63 -17.30 -6.45
CA THR A 182 4.80 -17.69 -5.05
C THR A 182 3.47 -17.77 -4.29
N THR A 183 2.55 -16.84 -4.56
CA THR A 183 1.20 -16.87 -3.97
C THR A 183 0.44 -18.11 -4.44
N LEU A 184 0.35 -18.37 -5.74
CA LEU A 184 -0.38 -19.53 -6.28
C LEU A 184 0.25 -20.86 -5.87
N GLN A 185 1.59 -20.93 -5.77
CA GLN A 185 2.30 -22.09 -5.22
C GLN A 185 1.90 -22.34 -3.76
N SER A 186 1.86 -21.30 -2.92
CA SER A 186 1.47 -21.43 -1.51
C SER A 186 0.01 -21.85 -1.31
N LEU A 187 -0.83 -21.65 -2.33
CA LEU A 187 -2.24 -22.05 -2.35
C LEU A 187 -2.46 -23.40 -3.07
N GLU A 188 -1.39 -24.03 -3.57
CA GLU A 188 -1.45 -25.26 -4.37
C GLU A 188 -2.32 -25.13 -5.64
N LEU A 189 -2.40 -23.92 -6.20
CA LEU A 189 -3.23 -23.59 -7.38
C LEU A 189 -2.46 -23.56 -8.69
N ILE A 190 -1.20 -23.97 -8.69
CA ILE A 190 -0.36 -23.95 -9.89
C ILE A 190 0.47 -25.22 -10.01
N GLN A 191 0.53 -25.77 -11.22
CA GLN A 191 1.30 -26.98 -11.52
C GLN A 191 2.23 -26.72 -12.69
N TYR A 192 3.38 -27.41 -12.72
CA TYR A 192 4.28 -27.39 -13.85
C TYR A 192 4.00 -28.60 -14.74
N ARG A 193 3.54 -28.38 -15.98
CA ARG A 193 3.22 -29.43 -16.94
C ARG A 193 3.83 -29.11 -18.29
N LYS A 194 4.61 -30.05 -18.86
CA LYS A 194 5.23 -29.93 -20.19
C LYS A 194 5.99 -28.61 -20.42
N GLY A 195 6.73 -28.15 -19.42
CA GLY A 195 7.52 -26.90 -19.53
C GLY A 195 6.73 -25.61 -19.26
N GLN A 196 5.45 -25.70 -18.89
CA GLN A 196 4.60 -24.53 -18.65
C GLN A 196 3.91 -24.59 -17.29
N HIS A 197 3.71 -23.42 -16.69
CA HIS A 197 2.87 -23.28 -15.51
C HIS A 197 1.39 -23.26 -15.91
N VAL A 198 0.59 -24.13 -15.29
CA VAL A 198 -0.85 -24.23 -15.48
C VAL A 198 -1.55 -23.91 -14.17
N ILE A 199 -2.44 -22.93 -14.19
CA ILE A 199 -3.24 -22.53 -13.03
C ILE A 199 -4.46 -23.46 -12.92
N CYS A 200 -4.65 -24.06 -11.74
CA CYS A 200 -5.73 -24.98 -11.43
C CYS A 200 -6.76 -24.29 -10.52
N ALA A 201 -7.77 -23.68 -11.12
CA ALA A 201 -8.75 -22.83 -10.44
C ALA A 201 -10.08 -23.56 -10.16
N ASP A 202 -10.05 -24.69 -9.45
CA ASP A 202 -11.30 -25.38 -9.05
C ASP A 202 -12.15 -24.47 -8.13
N PRO A 203 -13.42 -24.17 -8.48
CA PRO A 203 -14.23 -23.22 -7.74
C PRO A 203 -14.38 -23.52 -6.23
N LYS A 204 -14.42 -24.80 -5.84
CA LYS A 204 -14.55 -25.19 -4.42
C LYS A 204 -13.26 -24.90 -3.66
N VAL A 205 -12.12 -25.11 -4.31
CA VAL A 205 -10.80 -24.81 -3.74
C VAL A 205 -10.64 -23.30 -3.59
N LEU A 206 -11.00 -22.51 -4.62
CA LEU A 206 -10.98 -21.04 -4.54
C LEU A 206 -11.82 -20.52 -3.37
N ASP A 207 -13.06 -21.00 -3.22
CA ASP A 207 -13.97 -20.59 -2.15
C ASP A 207 -13.43 -20.94 -0.76
N ARG A 208 -12.76 -22.10 -0.61
CA ARG A 208 -12.10 -22.50 0.63
C ARG A 208 -10.99 -21.51 1.00
N HIS A 209 -10.12 -21.15 0.06
CA HIS A 209 -9.03 -20.20 0.32
C HIS A 209 -9.54 -18.78 0.57
N LEU A 210 -10.58 -18.33 -0.14
CA LEU A 210 -11.20 -17.02 0.11
C LEU A 210 -11.81 -16.92 1.51
N LYS A 211 -12.44 -17.99 2.02
CA LYS A 211 -12.95 -18.04 3.40
C LYS A 211 -11.80 -17.97 4.41
N ALA A 212 -10.70 -18.68 4.17
CA ALA A 212 -9.52 -18.66 5.04
C ALA A 212 -8.79 -17.30 5.05
N ALA A 213 -8.79 -16.58 3.93
CA ALA A 213 -8.15 -15.27 3.79
C ALA A 213 -8.86 -14.13 4.56
N GLY A 214 -10.03 -14.40 5.16
CA GLY A 214 -10.79 -13.44 5.94
C GLY A 214 -11.50 -12.38 5.08
N ARG A 215 -11.77 -11.21 5.67
CA ARG A 215 -12.47 -10.10 4.98
C ARG A 215 -11.54 -9.36 4.01
N GLY A 216 -12.09 -8.88 2.89
CA GLY A 216 -11.35 -8.16 1.83
C GLY A 216 -10.66 -6.86 2.28
N GLY A 217 -11.17 -6.23 3.34
CA GLY A 217 -10.68 -4.93 3.80
C GLY A 217 -11.59 -3.82 3.27
N LEU A 218 -11.03 -2.61 3.20
CA LEU A 218 -11.68 -1.45 2.58
C LEU A 218 -11.26 -1.39 1.12
N ASP A 219 -12.21 -1.14 0.22
CA ASP A 219 -11.94 -1.04 -1.22
C ASP A 219 -11.47 0.37 -1.61
N VAL A 220 -10.59 0.43 -2.62
CA VAL A 220 -10.15 1.69 -3.23
C VAL A 220 -11.07 2.00 -4.42
N ASP A 221 -11.82 3.09 -4.33
CA ASP A 221 -12.64 3.56 -5.44
C ASP A 221 -11.77 4.32 -6.45
N VAL A 222 -11.31 3.63 -7.49
CA VAL A 222 -10.39 4.17 -8.49
C VAL A 222 -10.92 5.43 -9.19
N SER A 223 -12.25 5.60 -9.27
CA SER A 223 -12.86 6.80 -9.86
C SER A 223 -12.58 8.08 -9.06
N LYS A 224 -12.25 7.93 -7.77
CA LYS A 224 -11.94 9.02 -6.84
C LYS A 224 -10.43 9.27 -6.70
N LEU A 225 -9.59 8.51 -7.41
CA LEU A 225 -8.14 8.71 -7.47
C LEU A 225 -7.79 9.73 -8.55
N ILE A 226 -7.63 10.98 -8.14
CA ILE A 226 -7.23 12.11 -8.98
C ILE A 226 -5.72 12.29 -8.80
N TRP A 227 -4.96 11.64 -9.67
CA TRP A 227 -3.52 11.55 -9.56
C TRP A 227 -2.86 11.35 -10.92
N THR A 228 -1.66 11.92 -11.08
CA THR A 228 -0.79 11.75 -12.23
C THR A 228 0.60 11.32 -11.78
N PRO A 229 1.30 10.43 -12.53
CA PRO A 229 2.66 10.01 -12.19
C PRO A 229 3.62 11.16 -11.96
N TYR A 230 4.47 11.01 -10.95
CA TYR A 230 5.55 11.94 -10.65
C TYR A 230 6.44 12.11 -11.90
N LYS A 231 6.62 13.36 -12.33
CA LYS A 231 7.56 13.75 -13.38
C LYS A 231 8.68 14.53 -12.72
N GLU A 232 9.93 14.17 -12.99
CA GLU A 232 11.03 15.06 -12.63
C GLU A 232 10.84 16.39 -13.35
N GLN A 233 10.94 17.49 -12.59
CA GLN A 233 11.13 18.80 -13.19
C GLN A 233 12.56 18.83 -13.72
N SER A 234 12.69 18.79 -15.05
CA SER A 234 13.93 19.04 -15.79
C SER A 234 14.51 20.40 -15.46
#